data_AF-A0A7Z9I7J9-F1
#
_entry.id   AF-A0A7Z9I7J9-F1
#
_cell.length_a   1.000
_cell.length_b   1.000
_cell.length_c   1.000
_cell.angle_alpha   90.00
_cell.angle_beta   90.00
_cell.angle_gamma   90.00
#
_symmetry.space_group_name_H-M   'P 1'
#
loop_
_entity.id
_entity.type
_entity.pdbx_description
1 polymer ?
#
loop_
_entity_poly.entity_id
_entity_poly.type
_entity_poly.pdbx_seq_one_letter_code
_entity_poly.pdbx_strand_id
1 'polypeptide(L)' 'YKENLINGFALDVFESEPIKEIFYKEINSTMNCILTPHVAGVTNESNTRVSQFIAEKLIKFFEKIKN' A
#
# COMPACT_ATOMS: atom_id res chain seq x y z
N TYR A 1 -9.51 10.81 -15.91
CA TYR A 1 -8.69 10.27 -17.01
C TYR A 1 -9.43 10.30 -18.35
N LYS A 2 -10.59 9.64 -18.50
CA LYS A 2 -11.34 9.58 -19.78
C LYS A 2 -11.69 10.93 -20.41
N GLU A 3 -11.88 11.97 -19.60
CA GLU A 3 -12.14 13.34 -20.05
C GLU A 3 -10.87 14.15 -20.40
N ASN A 4 -9.68 13.52 -20.38
CA ASN A 4 -8.38 14.15 -20.63
C ASN A 4 -8.03 15.34 -19.72
N LEU A 5 -8.64 15.41 -18.52
CA LEU A 5 -8.34 16.45 -17.52
C LEU A 5 -6.98 16.28 -16.82
N ILE A 6 -6.39 15.09 -16.88
CA ILE A 6 -5.08 14.78 -16.31
C ILE A 6 -4.26 14.06 -17.38
N ASN A 7 -2.96 14.34 -17.42
CA ASN A 7 -2.05 13.71 -18.38
C ASN A 7 -1.66 12.27 -18.01
N GLY A 8 -1.88 11.86 -16.77
CA GLY A 8 -1.53 10.53 -16.27
C GLY A 8 -1.72 10.41 -14.76
N PHE A 9 -1.48 9.22 -14.21
CA PHE A 9 -1.57 8.93 -12.78
C PHE A 9 -0.62 7.81 -12.36
N ALA A 10 -0.15 7.86 -11.12
CA ALA A 10 0.63 6.79 -10.51
C ALA A 10 0.01 6.37 -9.18
N LEU A 11 -0.21 5.08 -8.99
CA LEU A 11 -0.92 4.54 -7.83
C LEU A 11 -0.16 3.37 -7.20
N ASP A 12 -0.07 3.41 -5.88
CA ASP A 12 0.37 2.28 -5.03
C ASP A 12 -0.82 1.61 -4.33
N VAL A 13 -1.97 2.29 -4.25
CA VAL A 13 -3.13 1.84 -3.47
C VAL A 13 -4.38 1.75 -4.33
N PHE A 14 -5.25 0.79 -4.00
CA PHE A 14 -6.52 0.56 -4.66
C PHE A 14 -7.65 0.44 -3.63
N GLU A 15 -8.88 0.71 -4.04
CA GLU A 15 -10.04 0.62 -3.13
C GLU A 15 -10.25 -0.78 -2.56
N SER A 16 -9.97 -1.81 -3.36
CA SER A 16 -10.03 -3.21 -2.95
C SER A 16 -8.75 -3.93 -3.33
N GLU A 17 -8.11 -4.55 -2.34
CA GLU A 17 -6.83 -5.25 -2.47
C GLU A 17 -6.95 -6.70 -1.96
N PRO A 18 -6.35 -7.70 -2.63
CA PRO A 18 -5.61 -7.59 -3.89
C PRO A 18 -6.48 -7.20 -5.08
N ILE A 19 -5.86 -6.54 -6.05
CA ILE A 19 -6.55 -6.06 -7.25
C ILE A 19 -7.19 -7.23 -8.00
N LYS A 20 -8.48 -7.12 -8.32
CA LYS A 20 -9.20 -8.14 -9.11
C LYS A 20 -8.81 -8.07 -10.59
N GLU A 21 -8.84 -9.22 -11.26
CA GLU A 21 -8.51 -9.34 -12.70
C GLU A 21 -9.27 -8.34 -13.60
N ILE A 22 -10.50 -7.99 -13.22
CA ILE A 22 -11.34 -7.06 -13.98
C ILE A 22 -10.69 -5.68 -14.15
N PHE A 23 -9.95 -5.19 -13.15
CA PHE A 23 -9.28 -3.90 -13.23
C PHE A 23 -8.12 -3.93 -14.23
N TYR A 24 -7.35 -5.02 -14.27
CA TYR A 24 -6.28 -5.18 -15.25
C TYR A 24 -6.79 -5.19 -16.69
N LYS A 25 -8.02 -5.67 -16.92
CA LYS A 25 -8.66 -5.66 -18.24
C LYS A 25 -9.06 -4.27 -18.71
N GLU A 26 -9.25 -3.33 -17.80
CA GLU A 26 -9.57 -1.93 -18.14
C GLU A 26 -8.32 -1.13 -18.53
N ILE A 27 -7.15 -1.54 -18.03
CA ILE A 27 -5.86 -0.92 -18.37
C ILE A 27 -5.46 -1.32 -19.79
N ASN A 28 -5.13 -0.32 -20.59
CA ASN A 28 -4.68 -0.53 -21.96
C ASN A 28 -3.49 0.39 -22.29
N SER A 29 -2.86 0.16 -23.44
CA SER A 29 -1.65 0.87 -23.87
C SER A 29 -1.81 2.38 -24.07
N THR A 30 -3.04 2.90 -24.10
CA THR A 30 -3.30 4.36 -24.18
C THR A 30 -3.38 5.02 -22.82
N MET A 31 -3.34 4.25 -21.73
CA MET A 31 -3.32 4.79 -20.38
C MET A 31 -1.90 5.17 -19.98
N ASN A 32 -1.67 6.46 -19.74
CA ASN A 32 -0.42 6.96 -19.16
C ASN A 32 -0.45 6.77 -17.64
N CYS A 33 -0.14 5.54 -17.20
CA CYS A 33 -0.15 5.20 -15.78
C CYS A 33 1.03 4.35 -15.35
N ILE A 34 1.43 4.52 -14.08
CA ILE A 34 2.40 3.67 -13.39
C ILE A 34 1.70 3.08 -12.16
N LEU A 35 1.56 1.76 -12.12
CA LEU A 35 0.84 1.09 -11.06
C LEU A 35 1.78 0.11 -10.35
N THR A 36 1.82 0.20 -9.04
CA THR A 36 2.49 -0.80 -8.19
C THR A 36 1.44 -1.50 -7.36
N PRO A 37 1.64 -2.78 -7.00
CA PRO A 37 0.94 -3.32 -5.83
C PRO A 37 1.26 -2.45 -4.61
N HIS A 38 0.48 -2.53 -3.54
CA HIS A 38 0.66 -1.71 -2.33
C HIS A 38 1.96 -2.03 -1.59
N VAL A 39 3.07 -1.49 -2.07
CA VAL A 39 4.43 -1.85 -1.65
C VAL A 39 5.29 -0.65 -1.27
N ALA A 40 4.81 0.59 -1.42
CA ALA A 40 5.60 1.76 -1.06
C ALA A 40 6.04 1.74 0.43
N GLY A 41 5.24 1.13 1.30
CA GLY A 41 5.51 1.02 2.74
C GLY A 41 6.31 -0.22 3.19
N VAL A 42 6.57 -1.19 2.30
CA VAL A 42 7.10 -2.52 2.69
C VAL A 42 8.56 -2.75 2.30
N THR A 43 9.38 -1.69 2.32
CA THR A 43 10.84 -1.84 2.20
C THR A 43 11.41 -2.64 3.36
N ASN A 44 12.61 -3.21 3.19
CA ASN A 44 13.29 -3.95 4.26
C ASN A 44 13.46 -3.09 5.53
N GLU A 45 13.89 -1.83 5.37
CA GLU A 45 14.08 -0.88 6.47
C GLU A 45 12.76 -0.53 7.17
N SER A 46 11.68 -0.34 6.40
CA SER A 46 10.35 -0.07 6.94
C SER A 46 9.81 -1.29 7.69
N ASN A 47 10.00 -2.50 7.15
CA ASN A 47 9.60 -3.73 7.82
C ASN A 47 10.33 -3.93 9.16
N THR A 48 11.65 -3.67 9.21
CA THR A 48 12.42 -3.71 10.46
C THR A 48 11.89 -2.71 11.48
N ARG A 49 11.69 -1.45 11.08
CA ARG A 49 11.19 -0.39 11.98
C ARG A 49 9.79 -0.67 12.51
N VAL A 50 8.87 -1.10 11.65
CA VAL A 50 7.48 -1.39 12.05
C VAL A 50 7.43 -2.61 12.96
N SER A 51 8.20 -3.66 12.66
CA SER A 51 8.29 -4.85 13.51
C SER A 51 8.78 -4.50 14.92
N GLN A 52 9.86 -3.71 15.01
CA GLN A 52 10.39 -3.24 16.29
C GLN A 52 9.36 -2.41 17.07
N PHE A 53 8.71 -1.45 16.39
CA PHE A 53 7.68 -0.62 16.99
C PHE A 53 6.52 -1.45 17.55
N ILE A 54 6.02 -2.45 16.81
CA ILE A 54 4.93 -3.33 17.25
C ILE A 54 5.37 -4.12 18.50
N ALA A 55 6.56 -4.71 18.48
CA ALA A 55 7.10 -5.47 19.61
C ALA A 55 7.18 -4.61 20.88
N GLU A 56 7.72 -3.38 20.78
CA GLU A 56 7.79 -2.44 21.90
C GLU A 56 6.41 -2.04 22.45
N LYS A 57 5.42 -1.87 21.57
CA LYS A 57 4.04 -1.56 21.98
C LYS A 57 3.39 -2.72 22.73
N LEU A 58 3.62 -3.96 22.28
CA LEU A 58 3.14 -5.15 22.98
C LEU A 58 3.77 -5.29 24.36
N ILE A 59 5.10 -5.13 24.47
CA ILE A 59 5.80 -5.16 25.77
C ILE A 59 5.18 -4.15 26.74
N LYS A 60 5.06 -2.88 26.31
CA LYS A 60 4.48 -1.79 27.11
C LYS A 60 3.03 -2.06 27.51
N PHE A 61 2.24 -2.72 26.66
CA PHE A 61 0.86 -3.07 26.96
C PHE A 61 0.78 -4.12 28.08
N PHE A 62 1.59 -5.19 27.99
CA PHE A 62 1.56 -6.27 28.98
C PHE A 62 2.25 -5.94 30.31
N GLU A 63 3.25 -5.04 30.32
CA GLU A 63 3.82 -4.52 31.57
C GLU A 63 2.78 -3.81 32.44
N LYS A 64 1.83 -3.10 31.82
CA LYS A 64 0.76 -2.41 32.53
C LYS A 64 -0.29 -3.35 33.13
N ILE A 65 -0.42 -4.58 32.62
CA ILE A 65 -1.40 -5.57 33.07
C ILE A 65 -0.86 -6.41 34.24
N LYS A 66 0.48 -6.45 34.42
CA LYS A 66 1.13 -7.21 35.50
C LYS A 66 1.09 -6.52 36.87
N ASN A 67 0.61 -5.28 36.94
CA ASN A 67 0.38 -4.51 38.18
C ASN A 67 -1.12 -4.44 38.47
#